data_AF-A0A962U5V2-F1
#
_entry.id   AF-A0A962U5V2-F1
#
_cell.length_a   1.000
_cell.length_b   1.000
_cell.length_c   1.000
_cell.angle_alpha   90.00
_cell.angle_beta   90.00
_cell.angle_gamma   90.00
#
_symmetry.space_group_name_H-M   'P 1'
#
loop_
_entity.id
_entity.type
_entity.pdbx_description
1 polymer ?
#
loop_
_entity_poly.entity_id
_entity_poly.type
_entity_poly.pdbx_seq_one_letter_code
_entity_poly.pdbx_strand_id
1 'polypeptide(L)'
;MKLLVPRITERTTKKDLREFANRVLEAWFRLPFSEPARIVSCRILLASDSMGVEQRHGLIDVTPDDAANKIIRKLNGAFLRGKRVGVKRYDGAATR
;
A
#
# COMPACT_ATOMS: atom_id res chain seq x y z
N MET A 1 -3.47 -10.36 -2.44
CA MET A 1 -3.30 -9.29 -3.46
C MET A 1 -2.13 -8.37 -3.12
N LYS A 2 -1.33 -7.98 -4.13
CA LYS A 2 -0.23 -7.01 -3.98
C LYS A 2 -0.69 -5.60 -4.32
N LEU A 3 -0.24 -4.63 -3.53
CA LEU A 3 -0.52 -3.21 -3.65
C LEU A 3 0.79 -2.46 -3.82
N LEU A 4 0.83 -1.53 -4.76
CA LEU A 4 1.93 -0.61 -4.98
C LEU A 4 1.52 0.80 -4.55
N VAL A 5 2.36 1.40 -3.73
CA VAL A 5 2.27 2.80 -3.28
C VAL A 5 3.47 3.54 -3.86
N PRO A 6 3.37 4.07 -5.10
CA PRO A 6 4.45 4.84 -5.69
C PRO A 6 4.66 6.18 -4.98
N ARG A 7 5.86 6.76 -5.15
CA ARG A 7 6.19 8.13 -4.71
C ARG A 7 6.11 8.37 -3.20
N ILE A 8 6.40 7.35 -2.39
CA ILE A 8 6.50 7.53 -0.94
C ILE A 8 7.74 8.36 -0.58
N THR A 9 7.60 9.23 0.41
CA THR A 9 8.69 10.09 0.92
C THR A 9 9.74 9.23 1.61
N GLU A 10 11.01 9.64 1.58
CA GLU A 10 12.13 9.01 2.31
C GLU A 10 11.87 8.85 3.82
N ARG A 11 11.07 9.73 4.41
CA ARG A 11 10.67 9.68 5.83
C ARG A 11 9.66 8.56 6.12
N THR A 12 9.08 7.95 5.10
CA THR A 12 8.10 6.88 5.24
C THR A 12 8.82 5.59 5.56
N THR A 13 8.50 4.99 6.70
CA THR A 13 9.05 3.70 7.13
C THR A 13 8.10 2.55 6.83
N LYS A 14 8.57 1.31 6.99
CA LYS A 14 7.72 0.12 6.92
C LYS A 14 6.57 0.16 7.94
N LYS A 15 6.81 0.78 9.11
CA LYS A 15 5.81 0.99 10.16
C LYS A 15 4.72 1.94 9.68
N ASP A 16 5.08 3.10 9.11
CA ASP A 16 4.12 4.05 8.53
C ASP A 16 3.24 3.38 7.45
N LEU A 17 3.85 2.63 6.52
CA LEU A 17 3.10 1.89 5.48
C LEU A 17 2.13 0.87 6.08
N ARG A 18 2.59 0.12 7.09
CA ARG A 18 1.77 -0.87 7.78
C ARG A 18 0.60 -0.21 8.49
N GLU A 19 0.83 0.90 9.19
CA GLU A 19 -0.20 1.67 9.90
C GLU A 19 -1.21 2.30 8.93
N PHE A 20 -0.73 2.79 7.79
CA PHE A 20 -1.55 3.35 6.72
C PHE A 20 -2.55 2.33 6.16
N ALA A 21 -2.10 1.09 5.93
CA ALA A 21 -2.99 -0.01 5.54
C ALA A 21 -3.87 -0.47 6.72
N ASN A 22 -3.33 -0.56 7.93
CA ASN A 22 -4.07 -0.97 9.13
C ASN A 22 -5.28 -0.08 9.41
N ARG A 23 -5.19 1.23 9.16
CA ARG A 23 -6.32 2.16 9.34
C ARG A 23 -7.57 1.77 8.55
N VAL A 24 -7.40 1.09 7.41
CA VAL A 24 -8.52 0.55 6.62
C VAL A 24 -8.98 -0.79 7.17
N LEU A 25 -8.04 -1.64 7.58
CA LEU A 25 -8.30 -2.96 8.15
C LEU A 25 -9.03 -2.87 9.50
N GLU A 26 -8.73 -1.89 10.34
CA GLU A 26 -9.44 -1.64 11.60
C GLU A 26 -10.91 -1.28 11.37
N ALA A 27 -11.20 -0.55 10.28
CA ALA A 27 -12.57 -0.28 9.87
C ALA A 27 -13.25 -1.51 9.25
N TRP A 28 -12.47 -2.42 8.66
CA TRP A 28 -12.96 -3.67 8.06
C TRP A 28 -13.30 -4.72 9.11
N PHE A 29 -12.51 -4.81 10.19
CA PHE A 29 -12.67 -5.78 11.27
C PHE A 29 -14.03 -5.67 12.02
N ARG A 30 -14.76 -4.56 11.81
CA ARG A 30 -16.10 -4.34 12.37
C ARG A 30 -17.24 -5.03 11.61
N LEU A 31 -16.96 -5.69 10.47
CA LEU A 31 -17.99 -6.35 9.67
C LEU A 31 -18.09 -7.85 10.03
N PRO A 32 -19.27 -8.33 10.48
CA PRO A 32 -19.43 -9.73 10.93
C PRO A 32 -19.38 -10.78 9.81
N PHE A 33 -19.38 -10.37 8.53
CA PHE A 33 -19.44 -11.27 7.37
C PHE A 33 -18.17 -11.25 6.49
N SER A 34 -17.08 -10.64 6.95
CA SER A 34 -15.86 -10.53 6.15
C SER A 34 -14.71 -11.33 6.74
N GLU A 35 -13.97 -12.01 5.88
CA GLU A 35 -12.74 -12.70 6.25
C GLU A 35 -11.75 -11.73 6.94
N PRO A 36 -10.98 -12.22 7.93
CA PRO A 36 -10.04 -11.42 8.68
C PRO A 36 -8.95 -10.89 7.75
N ALA A 37 -9.03 -9.60 7.47
CA ALA A 37 -8.09 -8.96 6.58
C ALA A 37 -6.75 -8.68 7.28
N ARG A 38 -5.65 -9.18 6.71
CA ARG A 38 -4.31 -9.11 7.28
C ARG A 38 -3.27 -8.74 6.23
N ILE A 39 -2.31 -7.95 6.66
CA ILE A 39 -1.09 -7.65 5.90
C ILE A 39 -0.17 -8.86 5.98
N VAL A 40 0.08 -9.48 4.84
CA VAL A 40 1.01 -10.62 4.69
C VAL A 40 2.45 -10.11 4.64
N SER A 41 2.70 -9.01 3.91
CA SER A 41 4.05 -8.47 3.76
C SER A 41 4.05 -6.97 3.47
N CYS A 42 5.06 -6.26 3.96
CA CYS A 42 5.34 -4.87 3.59
C CYS A 42 6.82 -4.74 3.22
N ARG A 43 7.10 -4.27 2.01
CA ARG A 43 8.45 -3.98 1.52
C ARG A 43 8.53 -2.55 1.00
N ILE A 44 9.71 -1.97 1.10
CA ILE A 44 10.03 -0.68 0.48
C ILE A 44 11.04 -0.99 -0.60
N LEU A 45 10.72 -0.60 -1.83
CA LEU A 45 11.60 -0.68 -2.97
C LEU A 45 12.16 0.72 -3.21
N LEU A 46 13.45 0.82 -3.49
CA LEU A 46 14.04 2.03 -4.03
C LEU A 46 14.07 1.86 -5.55
N ALA A 47 13.57 2.86 -6.26
CA ALA A 47 13.67 2.96 -7.70
C ALA A 47 14.36 4.29 -8.00
N SER A 48 15.47 4.23 -8.71
CA SER A 48 16.13 5.41 -9.22
C SER A 48 15.39 5.84 -10.48
N ASP A 49 14.86 7.07 -10.49
CA ASP A 49 14.29 7.64 -11.71
C ASP A 49 15.42 7.92 -12.73
N SER A 50 15.06 8.05 -14.02
CA SER A 50 16.05 8.37 -15.07
C SER A 50 16.74 9.72 -14.84
N MET A 51 16.16 10.59 -14.00
CA MET A 51 16.77 11.85 -13.56
C MET A 51 17.70 11.73 -12.34
N GLY A 52 18.00 10.51 -11.86
CA GLY A 52 18.83 10.28 -10.67
C GLY A 52 18.11 10.58 -9.34
N VAL A 53 16.80 10.81 -9.38
CA VAL A 53 15.99 11.01 -8.18
C VAL A 53 15.59 9.65 -7.61
N GLU A 54 16.11 9.33 -6.44
CA GLU A 54 15.76 8.12 -5.67
C GLU A 54 14.29 8.20 -5.21
N GLN A 55 13.40 7.49 -5.90
CA GLN A 55 12.00 7.37 -5.51
C GLN A 55 11.79 6.07 -4.73
N ARG A 56 11.19 6.19 -3.55
CA ARG A 56 10.79 5.00 -2.79
C ARG A 56 9.38 4.59 -3.20
N HIS A 57 9.15 3.29 -3.25
CA HIS A 57 7.88 2.65 -3.56
C HIS A 57 7.53 1.66 -2.44
N GLY A 58 6.33 1.78 -1.90
CA GLY A 58 5.82 0.82 -0.92
C GLY A 58 5.15 -0.34 -1.62
N LEU A 59 5.56 -1.56 -1.35
CA LEU A 59 4.85 -2.77 -1.76
C LEU A 59 4.17 -3.37 -0.52
N ILE A 60 2.85 -3.52 -0.57
CA ILE A 60 2.06 -4.08 0.53
C ILE A 60 1.29 -5.28 -0.01
N ASP A 61 1.46 -6.42 0.62
CA ASP A 61 0.74 -7.65 0.31
C ASP A 61 -0.36 -7.83 1.37
N VAL A 62 -1.61 -7.87 0.92
CA VAL A 62 -2.79 -7.94 1.78
C VAL A 62 -3.67 -9.11 1.34
N THR A 63 -4.21 -9.82 2.32
CA THR A 63 -5.23 -10.86 2.14
C THR A 63 -6.43 -10.53 3.01
N PRO A 64 -7.68 -10.76 2.59
CA PRO A 64 -8.12 -11.22 1.27
C PRO A 64 -8.10 -10.11 0.20
N ASP A 65 -8.36 -10.45 -1.06
CA ASP A 65 -8.36 -9.51 -2.19
C ASP A 65 -9.41 -8.39 -2.06
N ASP A 66 -10.52 -8.66 -1.36
CA ASP A 66 -11.56 -7.65 -1.11
C ASP A 66 -11.04 -6.49 -0.23
N ALA A 67 -10.35 -6.84 0.85
CA ALA A 67 -9.71 -5.86 1.72
C ALA A 67 -8.66 -5.04 0.95
N ALA A 68 -7.89 -5.67 0.07
CA ALA A 68 -6.93 -4.98 -0.77
C ALA A 68 -7.60 -3.98 -1.74
N ASN A 69 -8.71 -4.36 -2.38
CA ASN A 69 -9.49 -3.46 -3.23
C ASN A 69 -10.04 -2.27 -2.43
N LYS A 70 -10.51 -2.48 -1.20
CA LYS A 70 -11.01 -1.38 -0.37
C LYS A 70 -9.89 -0.47 0.11
N ILE A 71 -8.71 -1.03 0.42
CA ILE A 71 -7.50 -0.25 0.71
C ILE A 71 -7.17 0.65 -0.48
N ILE A 72 -7.14 0.12 -1.71
CA ILE A 72 -6.93 0.94 -2.92
C ILE A 72 -7.96 2.06 -2.97
N ARG A 73 -9.25 1.75 -2.89
CA ARG A 73 -10.30 2.78 -3.01
C ARG A 73 -10.21 3.86 -1.93
N LYS A 74 -9.87 3.49 -0.70
CA LYS A 74 -9.85 4.41 0.46
C LYS A 74 -8.55 5.19 0.61
N LEU A 75 -7.42 4.59 0.19
CA LEU A 75 -6.09 5.19 0.32
C LEU A 75 -5.57 5.79 -0.99
N ASN A 76 -6.18 5.50 -2.14
CA ASN A 76 -5.80 6.12 -3.39
C ASN A 76 -6.06 7.63 -3.35
N GLY A 77 -4.97 8.41 -3.40
CA GLY A 77 -5.03 9.86 -3.28
C GLY A 77 -5.06 10.36 -1.84
N ALA A 78 -4.87 9.49 -0.85
CA ALA A 78 -4.74 9.90 0.55
C ALA A 78 -3.36 10.53 0.82
N PHE A 79 -3.26 11.22 1.95
CA PHE A 79 -2.04 11.90 2.36
C PHE A 79 -1.25 11.01 3.32
N LEU A 80 -0.01 10.73 2.96
CA LEU A 80 0.97 10.05 3.80
C LEU A 80 2.08 11.04 4.13
N ARG A 81 2.21 11.40 5.41
CA ARG A 81 3.15 12.45 5.90
C ARG A 81 3.03 13.78 5.12
N GLY A 82 1.81 14.22 4.83
CA GLY A 82 1.55 15.47 4.11
C GLY A 82 1.78 15.39 2.59
N LYS A 83 2.26 14.26 2.06
CA LYS A 83 2.39 14.04 0.62
C LYS A 83 1.23 13.19 0.12
N ARG A 84 0.60 13.63 -0.99
CA ARG A 84 -0.45 12.86 -1.65
C ARG A 84 0.17 11.62 -2.30
N VAL A 85 -0.26 10.44 -1.86
CA VAL A 85 0.19 9.15 -2.40
C VAL A 85 -0.94 8.47 -3.14
N GLY A 86 -0.60 7.84 -4.26
CA GLY A 86 -1.51 6.94 -4.96
C GLY A 86 -1.33 5.52 -4.43
N VAL A 87 -2.41 4.76 -4.33
CA VAL A 87 -2.34 3.32 -4.08
C VAL A 87 -2.94 2.64 -5.29
N LYS A 88 -2.22 1.69 -5.87
CA LYS A 88 -2.68 0.92 -7.03
C LYS A 88 -2.48 -0.57 -6.76
N ARG A 89 -3.26 -1.39 -7.45
CA ARG A 89 -2.99 -2.82 -7.53
C ARG A 89 -1.62 -3.01 -8.18
N TYR A 90 -0.77 -3.80 -7.54
CA TYR A 90 0.44 -4.29 -8.17
C TYR A 90 0.11 -5.63 -8.83
N ASP A 91 0.03 -5.62 -10.15
CA ASP A 91 -0.07 -6.85 -10.91
C ASP A 91 1.35 -7.31 -11.25
N GLY A 92 1.82 -8.34 -10.56
CA GLY A 92 3.15 -8.90 -10.79
C GLY A 92 3.30 -9.61 -12.13
N ALA A 93 2.26 -9.65 -12.98
CA ALA A 93 2.28 -10.33 -14.27
C ALA A 93 2.89 -9.48 -15.41
N ALA A 94 3.33 -8.24 -15.15
CA ALA A 94 4.04 -7.41 -16.13
C ALA A 94 5.54 -7.79 -16.31
N THR A 95 5.89 -9.06 -16.06
CA THR A 95 7.15 -9.66 -16.53
C THR A 95 6.79 -10.90 -17.34
N ARG A 96 6.33 -10.67 -18.57
CA ARG A 96 6.30 -11.69 -19.61
C ARG A 96 6.71 -11.05 -20.92
#